data_AF-A0A7J3V274-F1
#
_entry.id   AF-A0A7J3V274-F1
#
_cell.length_a   1.000
_cell.length_b   1.000
_cell.length_c   1.000
_cell.angle_alpha   90.00
_cell.angle_beta   90.00
_cell.angle_gamma   90.00
#
_symmetry.space_group_name_H-M   'P 1'
#
loop_
_entity.id
_entity.type
_entity.pdbx_description
1 polymer ?
#
loop_
_entity_poly.entity_id
_entity_poly.type
_entity_poly.pdbx_seq_one_letter_code
_entity_poly.pdbx_strand_id
1 'polypeptide(L)'
;MICNNVPVNDKTTLDVLCHDSNGQLVIIQLSVQEDDMMLLQGLQSLDYVDKFKSFLKATYNKHKIDDKEKPRLILIAPSFSDAVKRAVESMKGIRVDLYEWEYLKLGDHKGFHLQPIFTWKHAEKPREKEEKPPEKKHEPKTPKKKEELKEEKTLEPPSPPPESKETTKPETAPQPKQEPIKAEAPKEEKPAQPLAMHPKPPMEKPKEEPKRKLRLF
;
A
#
# COMPACT_ATOMS: atom_id res chain seq x y z
N MET A 1 -1.07 6.85 -10.84
CA MET A 1 -1.60 5.47 -10.95
C MET A 1 -0.42 4.55 -11.23
N ILE A 2 -0.36 3.39 -10.58
CA ILE A 2 0.67 2.35 -10.77
C ILE A 2 0.15 1.28 -11.72
N CYS A 3 -1.00 0.69 -11.39
CA CYS A 3 -1.70 -0.28 -12.23
C CYS A 3 -3.21 -0.25 -11.95
N ASN A 4 -3.97 -0.92 -12.81
CA ASN A 4 -5.41 -1.04 -12.72
C ASN A 4 -5.87 -2.42 -13.23
N ASN A 5 -7.00 -2.90 -12.73
CA ASN A 5 -7.63 -4.18 -13.10
C ASN A 5 -6.66 -5.39 -13.00
N VAL A 6 -5.97 -5.51 -11.86
CA VAL A 6 -5.01 -6.60 -11.64
C VAL A 6 -5.72 -7.79 -10.97
N PRO A 7 -5.76 -8.97 -11.60
CA PRO A 7 -6.35 -10.15 -10.97
C PRO A 7 -5.49 -10.58 -9.78
N VAL A 8 -6.10 -10.66 -8.60
CA VAL A 8 -5.47 -11.12 -7.36
C VAL A 8 -5.69 -12.62 -7.17
N ASN A 9 -6.91 -13.08 -7.44
CA ASN A 9 -7.33 -14.48 -7.46
C ASN A 9 -8.58 -14.65 -8.33
N ASP A 10 -9.12 -15.87 -8.43
CA ASP A 10 -10.29 -16.19 -9.27
C ASP A 10 -11.54 -15.34 -8.99
N LYS A 11 -11.64 -14.72 -7.81
CA LYS A 11 -12.82 -13.97 -7.35
C LYS A 11 -12.54 -12.50 -7.02
N THR A 12 -11.28 -12.07 -7.10
CA THR A 12 -10.86 -10.73 -6.66
C THR A 12 -9.95 -10.11 -7.68
N THR A 13 -10.35 -8.92 -8.12
CA THR A 13 -9.56 -8.04 -8.98
C THR A 13 -9.31 -6.74 -8.23
N LEU A 14 -8.07 -6.29 -8.23
CA LEU A 14 -7.69 -4.97 -7.75
C LEU A 14 -8.04 -3.95 -8.84
N ASP A 15 -8.92 -3.00 -8.55
CA ASP A 15 -9.39 -2.04 -9.55
C ASP A 15 -8.34 -0.97 -9.85
N VAL A 16 -7.83 -0.28 -8.82
CA VAL A 16 -6.79 0.74 -8.99
C VAL A 16 -5.76 0.67 -7.86
N LEU A 17 -4.48 0.65 -8.25
CA LEU A 17 -3.34 0.81 -7.35
C LEU A 17 -2.65 2.14 -7.64
N CYS A 18 -2.44 2.94 -6.62
CA CYS A 18 -1.68 4.18 -6.69
C CYS A 18 -0.88 4.41 -5.40
N HIS A 19 -0.32 5.61 -5.25
CA HIS A 19 0.36 6.03 -4.02
C HIS A 19 -0.08 7.44 -3.66
N ASP A 20 0.00 7.79 -2.38
CA ASP A 20 -0.22 9.15 -1.91
C ASP A 20 1.04 10.02 -2.07
N SER A 21 1.00 11.26 -1.56
CA SER A 21 2.13 12.19 -1.59
C SER A 21 3.32 11.73 -0.74
N ASN A 22 3.09 10.88 0.27
CA ASN A 22 4.10 10.33 1.16
C ASN A 22 4.70 9.02 0.61
N GLY A 23 4.10 8.47 -0.43
CA GLY A 23 4.53 7.22 -1.05
C GLY A 23 3.84 5.97 -0.52
N GLN A 24 2.90 6.12 0.42
CA GLN A 24 2.09 5.01 0.90
C GLN A 24 1.22 4.49 -0.25
N LEU A 25 1.23 3.18 -0.47
CA LEU A 25 0.38 2.53 -1.45
C LEU A 25 -1.10 2.69 -1.08
N VAL A 26 -1.92 2.95 -2.09
CA VAL A 26 -3.35 3.17 -1.96
C VAL A 26 -4.07 2.27 -2.95
N ILE A 27 -4.96 1.44 -2.43
CA ILE A 27 -5.84 0.59 -3.21
C ILE A 27 -7.20 1.28 -3.24
N ILE A 28 -7.76 1.46 -4.43
CA ILE A 28 -9.13 1.95 -4.60
C ILE A 28 -9.94 0.81 -5.20
N GLN A 29 -10.96 0.37 -4.49
CA GLN A 29 -11.93 -0.62 -4.96
C GLN A 29 -13.25 0.09 -5.28
N LEU A 30 -13.82 -0.20 -6.44
CA LEU A 30 -14.99 0.45 -7.00
C LEU A 30 -16.14 -0.56 -7.10
N SER A 31 -17.33 -0.13 -6.72
CA SER A 31 -18.56 -0.86 -7.00
C SER A 31 -19.59 0.05 -7.67
N VAL A 32 -20.40 -0.54 -8.55
CA VAL A 32 -21.53 0.12 -9.22
C VAL A 32 -22.85 -0.09 -8.48
N GLN A 33 -22.86 -0.95 -7.46
CA GLN A 33 -24.01 -1.30 -6.62
C GLN A 33 -23.54 -1.47 -5.17
N GLU A 34 -24.48 -1.58 -4.24
CA GLU A 34 -24.13 -2.04 -2.89
C GLU A 34 -23.63 -3.49 -2.95
N ASP A 35 -22.42 -3.75 -2.46
CA ASP A 35 -21.80 -5.07 -2.45
C ASP A 35 -21.00 -5.30 -1.16
N ASP A 36 -21.52 -6.16 -0.28
CA ASP A 36 -20.85 -6.50 0.97
C ASP A 36 -19.52 -7.25 0.77
N MET A 37 -19.37 -7.94 -0.37
CA MET A 37 -18.15 -8.67 -0.70
C MET A 37 -16.99 -7.74 -1.05
N MET A 38 -17.26 -6.48 -1.40
CA MET A 38 -16.23 -5.51 -1.79
C MET A 38 -15.20 -5.28 -0.67
N LEU A 39 -15.64 -5.35 0.60
CA LEU A 39 -14.76 -5.21 1.75
C LEU A 39 -13.79 -6.39 1.82
N LEU A 40 -14.29 -7.62 1.66
CA LEU A 40 -13.46 -8.82 1.66
C LEU A 40 -12.48 -8.82 0.48
N GLN A 41 -12.96 -8.47 -0.71
CA GLN A 41 -12.13 -8.34 -1.91
C GLN A 41 -11.04 -7.27 -1.73
N GLY A 42 -11.40 -6.12 -1.16
CA GLY A 42 -10.45 -5.05 -0.85
C GLY A 42 -9.38 -5.47 0.16
N LEU A 43 -9.76 -6.23 1.19
CA LEU A 43 -8.80 -6.80 2.16
C LEU A 43 -7.85 -7.82 1.51
N GLN A 44 -8.36 -8.68 0.63
CA GLN A 44 -7.51 -9.61 -0.13
C GLN A 44 -6.53 -8.88 -1.04
N SER A 45 -6.98 -7.81 -1.70
CA SER A 45 -6.12 -6.93 -2.49
C SER A 45 -5.05 -6.26 -1.61
N LEU A 46 -5.40 -5.84 -0.39
CA LEU A 46 -4.47 -5.26 0.57
C LEU A 46 -3.38 -6.26 0.95
N ASP A 47 -3.76 -7.48 1.34
CA ASP A 47 -2.81 -8.55 1.67
C ASP A 47 -1.90 -8.92 0.49
N TYR A 48 -2.45 -8.92 -0.73
CA TYR A 48 -1.67 -9.16 -1.95
C TYR A 48 -0.64 -8.06 -2.16
N VAL A 49 -1.04 -6.80 -2.17
CA VAL A 49 -0.14 -5.66 -2.38
C VAL A 49 0.92 -5.58 -1.28
N ASP A 50 0.56 -5.84 -0.02
CA ASP A 50 1.51 -5.78 1.11
C ASP A 50 2.63 -6.83 0.97
N LYS A 51 2.34 -8.00 0.40
CA LYS A 51 3.35 -9.04 0.11
C LYS A 51 4.32 -8.64 -1.00
N PHE A 52 3.85 -7.87 -1.99
CA PHE A 52 4.65 -7.53 -3.19
C PHE A 52 5.17 -6.09 -3.21
N LYS A 53 4.93 -5.28 -2.17
CA LYS A 53 5.30 -3.85 -2.16
C LYS A 53 6.78 -3.55 -2.42
N SER A 54 7.71 -4.36 -1.92
CA SER A 54 9.15 -4.20 -2.22
C SER A 54 9.47 -4.48 -3.69
N PHE A 55 8.79 -5.47 -4.30
CA PHE A 55 8.90 -5.74 -5.73
C PHE A 55 8.27 -4.61 -6.56
N LEU A 56 7.12 -4.08 -6.13
CA LEU A 56 6.49 -2.92 -6.76
C LEU A 56 7.43 -1.71 -6.74
N LYS A 57 8.10 -1.43 -5.62
CA LYS A 57 9.09 -0.35 -5.52
C LYS A 57 10.27 -0.53 -6.49
N ALA A 58 10.79 -1.75 -6.62
CA ALA A 58 11.87 -2.06 -7.55
C ALA A 58 11.45 -1.91 -9.02
N THR A 59 10.24 -2.38 -9.35
CA THR A 59 9.69 -2.36 -10.72
C THR A 59 9.27 -0.95 -11.15
N TYR A 60 8.65 -0.20 -10.23
CA TYR A 60 8.08 1.12 -10.46
C TYR A 60 8.96 2.22 -9.84
N ASN A 61 10.26 2.21 -10.13
CA ASN A 61 11.24 3.12 -9.56
C ASN A 61 10.98 4.63 -9.80
N LYS A 62 10.16 4.97 -10.80
CA LYS A 62 9.72 6.35 -11.08
C LYS A 62 8.69 6.84 -10.05
N HIS A 63 8.00 5.92 -9.39
CA HIS A 63 7.03 6.21 -8.34
C HIS A 63 7.73 6.24 -6.98
N LYS A 64 7.37 7.19 -6.14
CA LYS A 64 7.92 7.33 -4.79
C LYS A 64 7.25 6.33 -3.85
N ILE A 65 7.40 5.02 -4.07
CA ILE A 65 6.74 4.00 -3.24
C ILE A 65 7.53 3.80 -1.94
N ASP A 66 6.84 3.93 -0.81
CA ASP A 66 7.34 3.52 0.51
C ASP A 66 6.84 2.11 0.84
N ASP A 67 7.77 1.17 0.90
CA ASP A 67 7.53 -0.23 1.22
C ASP A 67 7.54 -0.52 2.73
N LYS A 68 7.85 0.48 3.57
CA LYS A 68 7.78 0.35 5.04
C LYS A 68 6.37 0.55 5.55
N GLU A 69 5.60 1.44 4.92
CA GLU A 69 4.21 1.67 5.23
C GLU A 69 3.33 0.51 4.78
N LYS A 70 2.23 0.28 5.50
CA LYS A 70 1.18 -0.64 5.04
C LYS A 70 0.32 0.05 3.97
N PRO A 71 -0.14 -0.66 2.93
CA PRO A 71 -1.10 -0.10 1.99
C PRO A 71 -2.39 0.32 2.71
N ARG A 72 -3.03 1.39 2.23
CA ARG A 72 -4.38 1.79 2.66
C ARG A 72 -5.42 1.40 1.61
N LEU A 73 -6.66 1.21 2.05
CA LEU A 73 -7.79 0.84 1.22
C LEU A 73 -8.81 1.96 1.18
N ILE A 74 -9.31 2.28 -0.01
CA ILE A 74 -10.42 3.19 -0.24
C ILE A 74 -11.50 2.40 -0.96
N LEU A 75 -12.68 2.32 -0.38
CA LEU A 75 -13.85 1.68 -0.97
C LEU A 75 -14.79 2.77 -1.48
N ILE A 76 -15.22 2.65 -2.74
CA ILE A 76 -16.13 3.61 -3.38
C ILE A 76 -17.32 2.84 -3.95
N ALA A 77 -18.52 3.10 -3.46
CA ALA A 77 -19.76 2.44 -3.88
C ALA A 77 -20.95 3.43 -3.85
N PRO A 78 -22.12 3.14 -4.45
CA PRO A 78 -23.28 4.03 -4.33
C PRO A 78 -23.81 4.12 -2.91
N SER A 79 -23.74 3.01 -2.17
CA SER A 79 -24.11 2.86 -0.77
C SER A 79 -23.31 1.73 -0.14
N PHE A 80 -23.27 1.69 1.19
CA PHE A 80 -22.75 0.56 1.95
C PHE A 80 -23.77 0.07 2.98
N SER A 81 -23.82 -1.24 3.18
CA SER A 81 -24.64 -1.83 4.24
C SER A 81 -24.14 -1.43 5.63
N ASP A 82 -25.04 -1.48 6.61
CA ASP A 82 -24.68 -1.27 8.03
C ASP A 82 -23.69 -2.31 8.55
N ALA A 83 -23.62 -3.48 7.92
CA ALA A 83 -22.66 -4.52 8.27
C ALA A 83 -21.24 -4.08 7.86
N VAL A 84 -21.06 -3.60 6.63
CA VAL A 84 -19.77 -3.08 6.14
C VAL A 84 -19.34 -1.85 6.95
N LYS A 85 -20.24 -0.89 7.18
CA LYS A 85 -19.96 0.32 7.97
C LYS A 85 -19.43 -0.03 9.37
N ARG A 86 -20.15 -0.91 10.09
CA ARG A 86 -19.74 -1.36 11.43
C ARG A 86 -18.47 -2.19 11.43
N ALA A 87 -18.27 -3.03 10.42
CA ALA A 87 -17.05 -3.83 10.29
C ALA A 87 -15.83 -2.92 10.14
N VAL A 88 -15.89 -1.93 9.26
CA VAL A 88 -14.81 -0.96 9.02
C VAL A 88 -14.53 -0.11 10.26
N GLU A 89 -15.56 0.38 10.95
CA GLU A 89 -15.41 1.13 12.20
C GLU A 89 -14.73 0.31 13.30
N SER A 90 -14.97 -1.00 13.33
CA SER A 90 -14.41 -1.91 14.34
C SER A 90 -12.99 -2.40 14.02
N MET A 91 -12.51 -2.22 12.79
CA MET A 91 -11.19 -2.68 12.38
C MET A 91 -10.08 -1.84 13.00
N LYS A 92 -9.08 -2.51 13.61
CA LYS A 92 -7.89 -1.86 14.16
C LYS A 92 -6.67 -2.23 13.35
N GLY A 93 -5.84 -1.24 13.03
CA GLY A 93 -4.55 -1.45 12.37
C GLY A 93 -4.60 -1.60 10.84
N ILE A 94 -5.78 -1.44 10.24
CA ILE A 94 -5.97 -1.36 8.78
C ILE A 94 -6.62 -0.01 8.48
N ARG A 95 -6.05 0.74 7.53
CA ARG A 95 -6.60 2.03 7.09
C ARG A 95 -7.60 1.77 5.97
N VAL A 96 -8.89 1.90 6.26
CA VAL A 96 -9.98 1.75 5.31
C VAL A 96 -10.83 3.02 5.31
N ASP A 97 -10.98 3.65 4.15
CA ASP A 97 -11.86 4.80 3.94
C ASP A 97 -13.06 4.39 3.09
N LEU A 98 -14.24 4.90 3.41
CA LEU A 98 -15.49 4.66 2.70
C LEU A 98 -15.99 5.94 2.06
N TYR A 99 -16.25 5.89 0.75
CA TYR A 99 -16.86 6.97 -0.01
C TYR A 99 -18.10 6.48 -0.74
N GLU A 100 -19.20 7.19 -0.57
CA GLU A 100 -20.41 6.98 -1.36
C GLU A 100 -20.33 7.84 -2.63
N TRP A 101 -20.75 7.30 -3.77
CA TRP A 101 -20.83 8.04 -5.03
C TRP A 101 -22.26 8.19 -5.52
N GLU A 102 -22.59 9.38 -6.03
CA GLU A 102 -23.87 9.65 -6.68
C GLU A 102 -23.63 10.22 -8.07
N TYR A 103 -24.37 9.73 -9.06
CA TYR A 103 -24.32 10.30 -10.41
C TYR A 103 -25.23 11.51 -10.50
N LEU A 104 -24.63 12.67 -10.78
CA LEU A 104 -25.34 13.92 -10.96
C LEU A 104 -25.47 14.26 -12.44
N LYS A 105 -26.68 14.67 -12.84
CA LYS A 105 -26.96 15.23 -14.15
C LYS A 105 -27.70 16.56 -14.00
N LEU A 106 -27.00 17.66 -14.30
CA LEU A 106 -27.57 19.02 -14.31
C LEU A 106 -27.56 19.55 -15.75
N GLY A 107 -28.73 19.53 -16.40
CA GLY A 107 -28.85 19.85 -17.82
C GLY A 107 -28.02 18.87 -18.67
N ASP A 108 -27.06 19.42 -19.41
CA ASP A 108 -26.12 18.67 -20.25
C ASP A 108 -24.83 18.26 -19.51
N HIS A 109 -24.63 18.76 -18.30
CA HIS A 109 -23.47 18.42 -17.48
C HIS A 109 -23.73 17.12 -16.70
N LYS A 110 -22.70 16.27 -16.67
CA LYS A 110 -22.70 14.98 -15.99
C LYS A 110 -21.49 14.94 -15.06
N GLY A 111 -21.65 14.41 -13.86
CA GLY A 111 -20.58 14.28 -12.90
C GLY A 111 -20.86 13.21 -11.85
N PHE A 112 -19.84 12.91 -11.08
CA PHE A 112 -19.95 12.08 -9.88
C PHE A 112 -19.74 12.96 -8.66
N HIS A 113 -20.65 12.89 -7.71
CA HIS A 113 -20.46 13.44 -6.37
C HIS A 113 -19.91 12.32 -5.49
N LEU A 114 -18.78 12.57 -4.83
CA LEU A 114 -18.15 11.64 -3.90
C LEU A 114 -18.27 12.19 -2.48
N GLN A 115 -18.95 11.46 -1.61
CA GLN A 115 -19.17 11.83 -0.22
C GLN A 115 -18.42 10.88 0.72
N PRO A 116 -17.53 11.37 1.60
CA PRO A 116 -16.91 10.52 2.62
C PRO A 116 -17.95 10.10 3.65
N ILE A 117 -18.04 8.80 3.93
CA ILE A 117 -18.89 8.23 4.97
C ILE A 117 -18.06 7.90 6.21
N PHE A 118 -16.89 7.33 5.98
CA PHE A 118 -15.93 7.03 7.03
C PHE A 118 -14.53 7.31 6.48
N THR A 119 -13.75 8.08 7.24
CA THR A 119 -12.34 8.31 6.93
C THR A 119 -11.53 8.01 8.16
N TRP A 120 -10.52 7.15 8.03
CA TRP A 120 -9.63 6.83 9.12
C TRP A 120 -8.90 8.11 9.56
N LYS A 121 -9.21 8.58 10.77
CA LYS A 121 -8.53 9.77 11.32
C LYS A 121 -7.10 9.39 11.66
N HIS A 122 -6.14 9.94 10.93
CA HIS A 122 -4.78 9.98 11.42
C HIS A 122 -4.79 10.70 12.77
N ALA A 123 -4.27 10.04 13.81
CA ALA A 123 -3.79 10.77 14.96
C ALA A 123 -2.59 11.59 14.46
N GLU A 124 -2.85 12.81 13.98
CA GLU A 124 -1.80 13.80 13.82
C GLU A 124 -1.18 13.95 15.20
N LYS A 125 0.08 13.52 15.35
CA LYS A 125 0.88 13.91 16.52
C LYS A 125 0.78 15.44 16.58
N PRO A 126 0.38 16.04 17.72
CA PRO A 126 0.41 17.47 17.87
C PRO A 126 1.81 17.93 17.49
N ARG A 127 1.93 18.76 16.45
CA ARG A 127 3.15 19.54 16.25
C ARG A 127 3.28 20.39 17.51
N GLU A 128 4.21 19.97 18.37
CA GLU A 128 4.72 20.77 19.47
C GLU A 128 5.07 22.12 18.85
N LYS A 129 4.31 23.16 19.22
CA LYS A 129 4.66 24.52 18.84
C LYS A 129 6.03 24.77 19.48
N GLU A 130 7.08 24.80 18.67
CA GLU A 130 8.35 25.39 19.09
C GLU A 130 8.03 26.80 19.59
N GLU A 131 8.04 26.97 20.91
CA GLU A 131 8.07 28.28 21.54
C GLU A 131 9.35 28.98 21.06
N LYS A 132 9.17 30.00 20.22
CA LYS A 132 10.26 30.93 19.91
C LYS A 132 10.78 31.53 21.22
N PRO A 133 12.10 31.60 21.46
CA PRO A 133 12.65 32.34 22.58
C PRO A 133 12.26 33.83 22.45
N PRO A 134 11.90 34.52 23.55
CA PRO A 134 11.53 35.92 23.48
C PRO A 134 12.72 36.78 23.07
N GLU A 135 12.56 37.49 21.95
CA GLU A 135 13.45 38.58 21.52
C GLU A 135 13.57 39.62 22.64
N LYS A 136 14.79 39.78 23.18
CA LYS A 136 15.13 40.89 24.05
C LYS A 136 15.07 42.19 23.23
N LYS A 137 14.06 43.03 23.54
CA LYS A 137 13.97 44.42 23.11
C LYS A 137 15.24 45.18 23.50
N HIS A 138 15.78 45.88 22.53
CA HIS A 138 16.93 46.77 22.60
C HIS A 138 16.43 48.20 22.80
N GLU A 139 17.02 48.96 23.73
CA GLU A 139 17.19 50.44 23.73
C GLU A 139 17.93 50.91 25.03
N PRO A 140 18.55 52.11 25.11
CA PRO A 140 19.84 52.49 24.53
C PRO A 140 20.89 53.02 25.57
N LYS A 141 22.11 53.29 25.08
CA LYS A 141 23.41 53.60 25.75
C LYS A 141 23.48 54.81 26.70
N THR A 142 24.44 54.83 27.65
CA THR A 142 25.62 55.76 27.82
C THR A 142 26.34 55.57 29.21
N PRO A 143 27.54 56.14 29.53
CA PRO A 143 28.87 55.54 29.31
C PRO A 143 29.88 55.62 30.51
N LYS A 144 31.14 55.14 30.30
CA LYS A 144 32.38 55.26 31.12
C LYS A 144 32.49 54.21 32.27
N LYS A 145 33.63 53.58 32.60
CA LYS A 145 35.05 53.98 32.61
C LYS A 145 35.92 52.71 32.84
N LYS A 146 37.05 52.58 32.11
CA LYS A 146 38.45 52.16 32.51
C LYS A 146 38.58 51.10 33.62
N GLU A 147 39.27 49.97 33.44
CA GLU A 147 40.74 49.77 33.50
C GLU A 147 41.01 48.26 33.22
N GLU A 148 41.94 47.91 32.30
CA GLU A 148 43.26 47.30 32.61
C GLU A 148 43.18 46.05 33.52
N LEU A 149 43.60 44.86 33.11
CA LEU A 149 45.00 44.43 33.02
C LEU A 149 45.08 42.98 32.44
N LYS A 150 46.10 42.71 31.60
CA LYS A 150 47.07 41.56 31.56
C LYS A 150 46.61 40.13 31.97
N GLU A 151 47.06 39.02 31.39
CA GLU A 151 48.37 38.55 30.88
C GLU A 151 48.09 37.21 30.14
N GLU A 152 48.60 36.94 28.92
CA GLU A 152 49.82 36.13 28.64
C GLU A 152 49.79 34.72 29.29
N LYS A 153 49.84 33.57 28.60
CA LYS A 153 50.98 32.97 27.87
C LYS A 153 50.54 31.59 27.32
N THR A 154 50.63 31.28 26.02
CA THR A 154 51.69 30.49 25.33
C THR A 154 51.94 29.10 25.96
N LEU A 155 51.80 27.95 25.27
CA LEU A 155 52.71 27.41 24.24
C LEU A 155 52.13 26.14 23.56
N GLU A 156 52.62 25.90 22.34
CA GLU A 156 52.21 24.95 21.30
C GLU A 156 52.84 23.50 21.42
N PRO A 157 53.07 22.69 20.34
CA PRO A 157 52.27 21.49 19.97
C PRO A 157 53.11 20.17 19.96
N PRO A 158 53.11 19.29 18.91
CA PRO A 158 52.43 17.98 18.82
C PRO A 158 53.41 16.76 18.74
N SER A 159 52.86 15.58 18.39
CA SER A 159 53.50 14.40 17.70
C SER A 159 53.86 13.15 18.55
N PRO A 160 54.23 11.97 17.94
CA PRO A 160 53.34 10.82 17.66
C PRO A 160 53.94 9.44 18.17
N PRO A 161 53.51 8.23 17.71
CA PRO A 161 53.66 6.92 18.40
C PRO A 161 54.96 6.16 18.05
N PRO A 162 55.26 4.99 18.67
CA PRO A 162 55.43 3.75 17.86
C PRO A 162 55.21 2.36 18.55
N GLU A 163 55.00 1.34 17.68
CA GLU A 163 55.51 -0.06 17.70
C GLU A 163 55.11 -1.08 18.81
N SER A 164 55.02 -2.41 18.61
CA SER A 164 55.12 -3.34 17.46
C SER A 164 54.78 -4.80 17.94
N LYS A 165 54.61 -5.73 16.97
CA LYS A 165 54.80 -7.22 17.06
C LYS A 165 53.69 -8.05 17.73
N GLU A 166 53.34 -9.27 17.31
CA GLU A 166 53.73 -10.17 16.21
C GLU A 166 52.65 -11.29 16.11
N THR A 167 52.41 -11.77 14.89
CA THR A 167 52.03 -13.14 14.47
C THR A 167 51.29 -14.09 15.42
N THR A 168 50.13 -14.61 14.99
CA THR A 168 49.90 -16.08 14.87
C THR A 168 48.72 -16.42 13.95
N LYS A 169 48.94 -17.39 13.06
CA LYS A 169 47.95 -18.14 12.27
C LYS A 169 47.16 -19.09 13.21
N PRO A 170 45.87 -19.37 12.93
CA PRO A 170 45.50 -20.77 12.65
C PRO A 170 44.48 -20.85 11.50
N GLU A 171 44.69 -21.72 10.52
CA GLU A 171 44.32 -23.14 10.50
C GLU A 171 42.94 -23.37 9.88
N THR A 172 43.00 -24.03 8.74
CA THR A 172 41.94 -24.41 7.83
C THR A 172 41.01 -25.42 8.51
N ALA A 173 39.72 -25.10 8.62
CA ALA A 173 38.68 -26.07 8.96
C ALA A 173 37.89 -26.51 7.70
N PRO A 174 37.39 -27.76 7.64
CA PRO A 174 37.13 -28.47 6.39
C PRO A 174 35.74 -28.19 5.80
N GLN A 175 35.67 -28.22 4.47
CA GLN A 175 34.43 -28.26 3.70
C GLN A 175 33.58 -29.50 4.07
N PRO A 176 32.25 -29.37 4.22
CA PRO A 176 31.37 -30.52 4.35
C PRO A 176 31.28 -31.27 3.01
N LYS A 177 31.61 -32.56 3.04
CA LYS A 177 31.39 -33.52 1.95
C LYS A 177 29.91 -33.58 1.61
N GLN A 178 29.60 -33.33 0.35
CA GLN A 178 28.31 -33.65 -0.27
C GLN A 178 28.22 -35.17 -0.44
N GLU A 179 27.19 -35.79 0.15
CA GLU A 179 26.75 -37.14 -0.22
C GLU A 179 25.78 -37.05 -1.42
N PRO A 180 25.91 -37.93 -2.42
CA PRO A 180 25.04 -37.91 -3.60
C PRO A 180 23.70 -38.59 -3.29
N ILE A 181 22.64 -37.80 -3.18
CA ILE A 181 21.28 -38.34 -3.21
C ILE A 181 20.91 -38.65 -4.66
N LYS A 182 20.66 -39.94 -4.90
CA LYS A 182 20.27 -40.56 -6.17
C LYS A 182 19.07 -39.87 -6.80
N ALA A 183 19.17 -39.67 -8.11
CA ALA A 183 18.03 -39.43 -8.98
C ALA A 183 17.10 -40.64 -8.97
N GLU A 184 15.85 -40.44 -8.54
CA GLU A 184 14.75 -41.36 -8.83
C GLU A 184 14.04 -40.86 -10.10
N ALA A 185 14.04 -41.72 -11.11
CA ALA A 185 13.40 -41.49 -12.39
C ALA A 185 11.86 -41.45 -12.26
N PRO A 186 11.16 -40.76 -13.17
CA PRO A 186 9.70 -40.68 -13.16
C PRO A 186 9.11 -42.06 -13.51
N LYS A 187 8.20 -42.57 -12.69
CA LYS A 187 7.36 -43.71 -13.08
C LYS A 187 6.31 -43.23 -14.07
N GLU A 188 6.52 -43.64 -15.31
CA GLU A 188 5.56 -43.66 -16.40
C GLU A 188 4.53 -44.77 -16.13
N GLU A 189 3.25 -44.41 -15.98
CA GLU A 189 2.14 -45.37 -16.04
C GLU A 189 1.16 -44.92 -17.14
N LYS A 190 0.90 -45.85 -18.05
CA LYS A 190 0.17 -45.69 -19.33
C LYS A 190 -1.37 -45.73 -19.12
N PRO A 191 -2.16 -45.34 -20.15
CA PRO A 191 -3.45 -44.69 -19.98
C PRO A 191 -4.63 -45.67 -19.87
N ALA A 192 -5.64 -45.29 -19.09
CA ALA A 192 -6.98 -45.90 -19.13
C ALA A 192 -8.00 -44.91 -19.72
N GLN A 193 -8.87 -45.49 -20.55
CA GLN A 193 -9.75 -44.91 -21.57
C GLN A 193 -10.98 -44.15 -21.03
N PRO A 194 -11.72 -43.41 -21.89
CA PRO A 194 -12.65 -42.37 -21.46
C PRO A 194 -14.00 -42.94 -21.01
N LEU A 195 -14.44 -42.53 -19.81
CA LEU A 195 -15.79 -42.81 -19.34
C LEU A 195 -16.79 -41.85 -19.99
N ALA A 196 -17.49 -42.43 -20.97
CA ALA A 196 -18.92 -42.31 -21.27
C ALA A 196 -19.61 -40.94 -21.02
N MET A 197 -20.04 -40.38 -22.15
CA MET A 197 -21.04 -39.35 -22.32
C MET A 197 -22.29 -39.59 -21.44
N HIS A 198 -22.60 -38.65 -20.56
CA HIS A 198 -23.97 -38.50 -20.05
C HIS A 198 -24.86 -37.87 -21.14
N PRO A 199 -26.13 -38.30 -21.25
CA PRO A 199 -27.03 -37.87 -22.31
C PRO A 199 -27.40 -36.39 -22.17
N LYS A 200 -27.46 -35.71 -23.32
CA LYS A 200 -27.90 -34.32 -23.46
C LYS A 200 -29.31 -34.15 -22.89
N PRO A 201 -29.62 -33.04 -22.19
CA PRO A 201 -31.00 -32.71 -21.85
C PRO A 201 -31.82 -32.43 -23.13
N PRO A 202 -33.15 -32.67 -23.14
CA PRO A 202 -33.98 -32.44 -24.32
C PRO A 202 -33.97 -30.95 -24.69
N MET A 203 -33.77 -30.66 -25.99
CA MET A 203 -33.97 -29.34 -26.56
C MET A 203 -35.41 -28.86 -26.31
N GLU A 204 -35.57 -27.81 -25.50
CA GLU A 204 -36.79 -27.02 -25.48
C GLU A 204 -36.95 -26.29 -26.82
N LYS A 205 -38.13 -26.43 -27.41
CA LYS A 205 -38.52 -25.74 -28.64
C LYS A 205 -38.51 -24.21 -28.40
N PRO A 206 -38.07 -23.38 -29.36
CA PRO A 206 -38.24 -21.94 -29.25
C PRO A 206 -39.73 -21.59 -29.15
N LYS A 207 -40.12 -20.91 -28.08
CA LYS A 207 -41.43 -20.24 -28.01
C LYS A 207 -41.42 -19.10 -29.02
N GLU A 208 -42.39 -19.14 -29.92
CA GLU A 208 -42.68 -18.11 -30.91
C GLU A 208 -43.01 -16.78 -30.21
N GLU A 209 -42.24 -15.73 -30.47
CA GLU A 209 -42.52 -14.39 -29.96
C GLU A 209 -43.73 -13.77 -30.70
N PRO A 210 -44.72 -13.19 -29.99
CA PRO A 210 -45.79 -12.45 -30.64
C PRO A 210 -45.27 -11.08 -31.11
N LYS A 211 -45.25 -10.90 -32.44
CA LYS A 211 -44.96 -9.62 -33.11
C LYS A 211 -45.82 -8.49 -32.54
N ARG A 212 -45.22 -7.61 -31.74
CA ARG A 212 -45.82 -6.33 -31.34
C ARG A 212 -45.85 -5.40 -32.56
N LYS A 213 -47.06 -5.14 -33.08
CA LYS A 213 -47.30 -4.10 -34.08
C LYS A 213 -47.08 -2.73 -33.44
N LEU A 214 -46.05 -1.99 -33.87
CA LEU A 214 -45.98 -0.55 -33.64
C LEU A 214 -47.18 0.09 -34.35
N ARG A 215 -48.05 0.76 -33.58
CA ARG A 215 -48.95 1.78 -34.14
C ARG A 215 -48.25 3.12 -33.93
N LEU A 216 -47.87 3.77 -35.03
CA LEU A 216 -47.57 5.20 -35.03
C LEU A 216 -48.89 5.94 -34.84
N PHE A 217 -48.96 6.76 -33.79
CA PHE A 217 -49.75 7.98 -33.71
C PHE A 217 -48.94 8.99 -32.91
#